data_AF-A0A930RFU2-F1
#
_entry.id   AF-A0A930RFU2-F1
#
_cell.length_a   1.000
_cell.length_b   1.000
_cell.length_c   1.000
_cell.angle_alpha   90.00
_cell.angle_beta   90.00
_cell.angle_gamma   90.00
#
_symmetry.space_group_name_H-M   'P 1'
#
loop_
_entity.id
_entity.type
_entity.pdbx_description
1 polymer ?
#
loop_
_entity_poly.entity_id
_entity_poly.type
_entity_poly.pdbx_seq_one_letter_code
_entity_poly.pdbx_strand_id
1 'polypeptide(L)' 'YNIVPFIIEDTKKAFYYRGLKEYERERGYLVDTCYDGQDTMRRLLDFFQIFGHSFEEST' A
#
# COMPACT_ATOMS: atom_id res chain seq x y z
N TYR A 1 -3.08 -9.99 12.69
CA TYR A 1 -3.20 -9.50 11.30
C TYR A 1 -2.85 -8.02 11.30
N ASN A 2 -1.67 -7.66 10.77
CA ASN A 2 -1.08 -6.31 10.87
C ASN A 2 -1.04 -5.64 9.48
N ILE A 3 -2.19 -5.57 8.81
CA ILE A 3 -2.28 -5.04 7.44
C ILE A 3 -2.61 -3.56 7.53
N VAL A 4 -1.70 -2.72 7.03
CA VAL A 4 -1.94 -1.29 6.89
C VAL A 4 -2.99 -1.06 5.79
N PRO A 5 -3.98 -0.19 5.97
CA PRO A 5 -4.91 0.15 4.89
C PRO A 5 -4.17 0.84 3.74
N PHE A 6 -4.72 0.77 2.53
CA PHE A 6 -4.19 1.50 1.37
C PHE A 6 -5.31 2.19 0.61
N ILE A 7 -4.95 3.25 -0.11
CA ILE A 7 -5.82 3.92 -1.06
C ILE A 7 -5.10 3.95 -2.41
N ILE A 8 -5.85 3.67 -3.48
CA ILE A 8 -5.33 3.80 -4.85
C ILE A 8 -5.54 5.23 -5.31
N GLU A 9 -4.48 6.03 -5.24
CA GLU A 9 -4.46 7.39 -5.78
C GLU A 9 -4.52 7.37 -7.33
N ASP A 10 -4.99 8.46 -7.94
CA ASP A 10 -5.09 8.55 -9.40
C ASP A 10 -3.74 8.31 -10.10
N THR A 11 -2.64 8.70 -9.48
CA THR A 11 -1.27 8.45 -9.98
C THR A 11 -0.92 6.95 -10.04
N LYS A 12 -1.54 6.12 -9.20
CA LYS A 12 -1.33 4.66 -9.13
C LYS A 12 -2.38 3.86 -9.91
N LYS A 13 -3.45 4.52 -10.37
CA LYS A 13 -4.63 3.88 -10.99
C LYS A 13 -4.30 3.01 -12.20
N ALA A 14 -3.39 3.45 -13.06
CA ALA A 14 -2.97 2.67 -14.23
C ALA A 14 -2.27 1.36 -13.81
N PHE A 15 -1.43 1.39 -12.78
CA PHE A 15 -0.76 0.20 -12.24
C PHE A 15 -1.75 -0.74 -11.56
N TYR A 16 -2.72 -0.19 -10.82
CA TYR A 16 -3.79 -0.97 -10.20
C TYR A 16 -4.63 -1.73 -11.24
N TYR A 17 -5.07 -1.04 -12.30
CA TYR A 17 -5.81 -1.68 -13.38
C TYR A 17 -4.98 -2.73 -14.13
N ARG A 18 -3.69 -2.47 -14.37
CA ARG A 18 -2.78 -3.50 -14.90
C ARG A 18 -2.69 -4.69 -13.96
N GLY A 19 -2.54 -4.46 -12.66
CA GLY A 19 -2.48 -5.50 -11.64
C GLY A 19 -3.73 -6.38 -11.62
N LEU A 20 -4.92 -5.79 -11.69
CA LEU A 20 -6.17 -6.54 -11.79
C LEU A 20 -6.26 -7.37 -13.07
N LYS A 21 -5.92 -6.77 -14.21
CA LYS A 21 -5.97 -7.44 -15.52
C LYS A 21 -5.03 -8.63 -15.60
N GLU A 22 -3.83 -8.49 -15.05
CA GLU A 22 -2.76 -9.48 -15.17
C GLU A 22 -2.68 -10.43 -13.96
N TYR A 23 -3.62 -10.34 -13.01
CA TYR A 23 -3.52 -11.02 -11.72
C TYR A 23 -3.29 -12.54 -11.82
N GLU A 24 -3.94 -13.22 -12.76
CA GLU A 24 -3.75 -14.66 -12.95
C GLU A 24 -2.37 -15.04 -13.50
N ARG A 25 -1.69 -14.11 -14.18
CA ARG A 25 -0.37 -14.34 -14.79
C ARG A 25 0.77 -13.79 -13.93
N GLU A 26 0.58 -12.62 -13.33
CA GLU A 26 1.57 -11.91 -12.52
C GLU A 26 0.86 -11.15 -11.39
N ARG A 27 0.74 -11.81 -10.22
CA ARG A 27 0.11 -11.24 -9.02
C ARG A 27 0.91 -10.08 -8.44
N GLY A 28 2.23 -10.05 -8.65
CA GLY A 28 3.13 -9.02 -8.13
C GLY A 28 2.67 -7.62 -8.50
N TYR A 29 2.17 -7.41 -9.72
CA TYR A 29 1.69 -6.08 -10.14
C TYR A 29 0.58 -5.52 -9.25
N LEU A 30 -0.38 -6.34 -8.83
CA LEU A 30 -1.45 -5.88 -7.95
C LEU A 30 -0.95 -5.70 -6.52
N VAL A 31 -0.20 -6.69 -6.02
CA VAL A 31 0.33 -6.70 -4.66
C VAL A 31 1.27 -5.52 -4.42
N ASP A 32 2.20 -5.25 -5.33
CA ASP A 32 3.15 -4.15 -5.25
C ASP A 32 2.43 -2.79 -5.31
N THR A 33 1.38 -2.68 -6.12
CA THR A 33 0.56 -1.45 -6.17
C THR A 33 -0.16 -1.22 -4.83
N CYS A 34 -0.65 -2.29 -4.18
CA CYS A 34 -1.24 -2.19 -2.86
C CYS A 34 -0.19 -1.80 -1.81
N TYR A 35 1.02 -2.36 -1.85
CA TYR A 35 2.11 -1.98 -0.94
C TYR A 35 2.52 -0.52 -1.09
N ASP A 36 2.66 -0.03 -2.31
CA ASP A 36 2.92 1.40 -2.58
C ASP A 36 1.78 2.30 -2.05
N GLY A 37 0.53 1.86 -2.18
CA GLY A 37 -0.61 2.53 -1.55
C GLY A 37 -0.58 2.51 -0.01
N GLN A 38 -0.08 1.42 0.60
CA GLN A 38 0.12 1.35 2.05
C GLN A 38 1.23 2.30 2.50
N ASP A 39 2.31 2.47 1.72
CA ASP A 39 3.38 3.41 2.06
C ASP A 39 2.90 4.87 2.06
N THR A 40 2.05 5.25 1.11
CA THR A 40 1.36 6.56 1.20
C THR A 40 0.57 6.66 2.50
N MET A 41 -0.20 5.63 2.84
CA MET A 41 -1.02 5.64 4.06
C MET A 41 -0.17 5.72 5.33
N ARG A 42 0.94 4.98 5.42
CA ARG A 42 1.90 5.05 6.54
C ARG A 42 2.40 6.48 6.72
N ARG A 43 2.84 7.13 5.65
CA ARG A 43 3.32 8.53 5.70
C ARG A 43 2.23 9.50 6.17
N LEU A 44 0.99 9.32 5.72
CA LEU A 44 -0.14 10.14 6.19
C LEU A 44 -0.41 9.93 7.67
N LEU A 45 -0.44 8.68 8.10
CA LEU A 45 -0.66 8.29 9.49
C LEU A 45 0.44 8.84 10.42
N ASP A 46 1.71 8.79 9.97
CA ASP A 46 2.86 9.37 10.66
C ASP A 46 2.75 10.88 10.73
N PHE A 47 2.37 11.54 9.62
CA PHE A 47 2.16 12.99 9.56
C PHE A 47 1.11 13.47 10.57
N PHE A 48 0.01 12.72 10.72
CA PHE A 48 -1.02 13.01 11.71
C PHE A 48 -0.72 12.45 13.11
N GLN A 49 0.44 11.84 13.32
CA GLN A 49 0.88 11.26 14.60
C GLN A 49 -0.12 10.24 15.19
N ILE A 50 -0.87 9.55 14.34
CA ILE A 50 -1.91 8.60 14.77
C ILE A 50 -1.28 7.31 15.31
N PHE A 51 -0.05 6.98 14.88
CA PHE A 51 0.64 5.73 15.21
C PHE A 51 1.93 5.92 16.03
N GLY A 52 2.01 6.97 16.85
CA GLY A 52 3.21 7.36 17.61
C GLY A 52 3.83 6.34 18.58
N HIS A 53 3.49 5.04 18.56
CA HIS A 53 4.14 4.04 19.42
C HIS A 53 4.15 2.57 18.94
N SER A 54 4.02 2.22 17.65
CA SER A 54 3.93 0.77 17.30
C SER A 54 4.58 0.29 15.99
N PHE A 55 5.51 1.03 15.39
CA PHE A 55 6.22 0.55 14.19
C PHE A 55 7.75 0.57 14.30
N GLU A 56 8.29 0.64 15.53
CA GLU A 56 9.68 0.26 15.82
C GLU A 56 9.73 -1.18 16.34
N GLU A 57 9.38 -2.17 15.53
CA GLU A 57 9.77 -3.56 15.82
C GLU A 57 9.57 -4.40 14.57
N SER A 58 10.59 -4.42 13.71
CA SER A 58 10.95 -5.50 12.77
C SER A 58 12.17 -5.06 11.95
N THR A 59 13.32 -4.93 12.61
CA THR A 59 14.64 -5.09 11.95
C THR A 59 15.23 -6.41 12.41
#